data_AF-A0A964A971-F1
#
_entry.id   AF-A0A964A971-F1
#
_cell.length_a   1.000
_cell.length_b   1.000
_cell.length_c   1.000
_cell.angle_alpha   90.00
_cell.angle_beta   90.00
_cell.angle_gamma   90.00
#
_symmetry.space_group_name_H-M   'P 1'
#
loop_
_entity.id
_entity.type
_entity.pdbx_description
1 polymer ?
#
loop_
_entity_poly.entity_id
_entity_poly.type
_entity_poly.pdbx_seq_one_letter_code
_entity_poly.pdbx_strand_id
1 'polypeptide(L)'
;MMRIWVPTAAVAAIVLSTVTCRATAPAPQTRGPEVAAAPAPAPPRAAPAAPATPPQDQATMVKEGEKRVRAHLATEAADRPIALRTTDGPAGTKVVRGAIEGAYPGSGTRAVVVAPKGRVYGPRSATDLAALVRELGWLAKAPPAADLVVLADALLFDGSLAQAPKSKPAVALRGGTLVLDLTRVVFPSQAQQPVRVSIGAAGPAQVTVAGKPVSVEVSPVEELEAALASDDAAGMARGVQALRGSTDKRALAALARVSASDNEELGASALMAIGSSADAAAALEAAWSKLPAPKRDALKAMATELYGAEFSARLD
;
A
#
# COMPACT_ATOMS: atom_id res chain seq x y z
N MET A 1 24.99 -57.56 -7.42
CA MET A 1 25.88 -57.21 -6.30
C MET A 1 26.84 -56.14 -6.79
N MET A 2 26.59 -54.87 -6.45
CA MET A 2 27.29 -53.71 -7.01
C MET A 2 27.97 -52.98 -5.85
N ARG A 3 29.31 -52.97 -5.83
CA ARG A 3 30.13 -52.27 -4.84
C ARG A 3 30.31 -50.82 -5.32
N ILE A 4 29.79 -49.86 -4.56
CA ILE A 4 30.02 -48.43 -4.78
C ILE A 4 31.12 -47.97 -3.82
N TRP A 5 32.16 -47.39 -4.39
CA TRP A 5 33.36 -46.87 -3.76
C TRP A 5 33.11 -45.40 -3.36
N VAL A 6 33.43 -45.03 -2.11
CA VAL A 6 33.34 -43.65 -1.62
C VAL A 6 34.77 -43.16 -1.34
N PRO A 7 35.24 -42.08 -1.97
CA PRO A 7 36.53 -41.50 -1.61
C PRO A 7 36.39 -40.58 -0.40
N THR A 8 37.28 -40.82 0.54
CA THR A 8 37.57 -40.03 1.73
C THR A 8 38.33 -38.75 1.37
N ALA A 9 38.18 -37.74 2.24
CA ALA A 9 39.09 -36.62 2.51
C ALA A 9 38.68 -35.23 1.99
N ALA A 10 38.42 -34.32 2.94
CA ALA A 10 39.21 -33.10 3.14
C ALA A 10 38.78 -32.44 4.48
N VAL A 11 39.60 -32.60 5.51
CA VAL A 11 39.50 -31.83 6.76
C VAL A 11 40.28 -30.53 6.55
N ALA A 12 39.57 -29.41 6.43
CA ALA A 12 40.18 -28.09 6.39
C ALA A 12 40.43 -27.61 7.83
N ALA A 13 41.70 -27.44 8.17
CA ALA A 13 42.15 -26.79 9.41
C ALA A 13 41.87 -25.28 9.32
N ILE A 14 41.04 -24.76 10.22
CA ILE A 14 40.82 -23.33 10.39
C ILE A 14 41.85 -22.80 11.39
N VAL A 15 42.76 -21.97 10.89
CA VAL A 15 43.70 -21.19 11.70
C VAL A 15 42.93 -20.02 12.34
N LEU A 16 42.76 -20.06 13.66
CA LEU A 16 42.27 -18.92 14.43
C LEU A 16 43.42 -17.91 14.62
N SER A 17 43.35 -16.79 13.89
CA SER A 17 44.16 -15.60 14.19
C SER A 17 43.49 -14.81 15.32
N THR A 18 44.10 -14.83 16.51
CA THR A 18 43.76 -13.97 17.64
C THR A 18 44.28 -12.55 17.39
N VAL A 19 43.37 -11.64 17.03
CA VAL A 19 43.67 -10.20 16.99
C VAL A 19 43.44 -9.62 18.38
N THR A 20 44.54 -9.34 19.09
CA THR A 20 44.54 -8.60 20.35
C THR A 20 44.41 -7.09 20.06
N CYS A 21 43.19 -6.57 20.16
CA CYS A 21 42.96 -5.12 20.16
C CYS A 21 43.44 -4.51 21.47
N ARG A 22 44.53 -3.73 21.39
CA ARG A 22 45.06 -2.91 22.48
C ARG A 22 44.13 -1.71 22.67
N ALA A 23 43.44 -1.65 23.80
CA ALA A 23 42.56 -0.53 24.15
C ALA A 23 43.41 0.72 24.47
N THR A 24 43.37 1.70 23.57
CA THR A 24 43.93 3.03 23.81
C THR A 24 42.93 3.82 24.65
N ALA A 25 43.35 4.29 25.84
CA ALA A 25 42.51 5.10 26.71
C ALA A 25 42.14 6.43 26.02
N PRO A 26 40.86 6.85 26.05
CA PRO A 26 40.45 8.12 25.46
C PRO A 26 41.04 9.30 26.25
N ALA A 27 41.56 10.28 25.52
CA ALA A 27 42.07 11.53 26.08
C ALA A 27 40.97 12.30 26.83
N PRO A 28 41.33 13.05 27.90
CA PRO A 28 40.37 13.84 28.67
C PRO A 28 39.75 14.94 27.80
N GLN A 29 38.44 14.85 27.58
CA GLN A 29 37.68 15.90 26.89
C GLN A 29 37.53 17.10 27.82
N THR A 30 38.11 18.23 27.40
CA THR A 30 37.87 19.55 27.98
C THR A 30 36.41 19.94 27.75
N ARG A 31 35.67 20.20 28.84
CA ARG A 31 34.30 20.72 28.80
C ARG A 31 34.30 22.08 28.11
N GLY A 32 33.74 22.13 26.91
CA GLY A 32 33.43 23.38 26.22
C GLY A 32 32.32 24.16 26.95
N PRO A 33 32.19 25.47 26.68
CA PRO A 33 31.22 26.34 27.33
C PRO A 33 29.79 25.84 27.12
N GLU A 34 29.04 25.78 28.22
CA GLU A 34 27.65 25.36 28.32
C GLU A 34 26.77 26.34 27.54
N VAL A 35 26.46 26.01 26.28
CA VAL A 35 25.50 26.75 25.46
C VAL A 35 24.11 26.38 25.95
N ALA A 36 23.40 27.35 26.53
CA ALA A 36 22.03 27.20 27.00
C ALA A 36 21.16 26.58 25.90
N ALA A 37 20.60 25.40 26.18
CA ALA A 37 19.76 24.65 25.25
C ALA A 37 18.55 25.51 24.84
N ALA A 38 18.38 25.72 23.54
CA ALA A 38 17.20 26.38 23.00
C ALA A 38 15.94 25.59 23.43
N PRO A 39 14.85 26.27 23.82
CA PRO A 39 13.62 25.63 24.24
C PRO A 39 13.10 24.71 23.13
N ALA A 40 12.77 23.46 23.50
CA ALA A 40 12.27 22.47 22.57
C ALA A 40 11.01 23.00 21.83
N PRO A 41 10.91 22.77 20.51
CA PRO A 41 9.74 23.20 19.75
C PRO A 41 8.47 22.58 20.34
N ALA A 42 7.43 23.40 20.50
CA ALA A 42 6.14 22.96 20.99
C ALA A 42 5.60 21.80 20.13
N PRO A 43 4.98 20.77 20.73
CA PRO A 43 4.44 19.65 19.99
C PRO A 43 3.41 20.14 18.96
N PRO A 44 3.39 19.57 17.75
CA PRO A 44 2.44 19.98 16.71
C PRO A 44 1.00 19.80 17.22
N ARG A 45 0.18 20.85 17.04
CA ARG A 45 -1.25 20.81 17.34
C ARG A 45 -1.88 19.64 16.58
N ALA A 46 -2.52 18.72 17.30
CA ALA A 46 -3.25 17.61 16.70
C ALA A 46 -4.29 18.15 15.70
N ALA A 47 -4.26 17.64 14.47
CA ALA A 47 -5.24 18.00 13.45
C ALA A 47 -6.65 17.66 13.96
N PRO A 48 -7.66 18.52 13.71
CA PRO A 48 -9.04 18.22 14.09
C PRO A 48 -9.48 16.90 13.44
N ALA A 49 -10.09 16.03 14.24
CA ALA A 49 -10.62 14.76 13.76
C ALA A 49 -11.65 15.04 12.65
N ALA A 50 -11.49 14.37 11.49
CA ALA A 50 -12.43 14.46 10.39
C ALA A 50 -13.87 14.15 10.89
N PRO A 51 -14.90 14.85 10.35
CA PRO A 51 -16.28 14.64 10.76
C PRO A 51 -16.65 13.16 10.63
N ALA A 52 -17.24 12.59 11.68
CA ALA A 52 -17.61 11.19 11.71
C ALA A 52 -18.75 10.93 10.71
N THR A 53 -18.47 10.17 9.64
CA THR A 53 -19.48 9.65 8.73
C THR A 53 -20.51 8.83 9.52
N PRO A 54 -21.82 9.02 9.31
CA PRO A 54 -22.85 8.23 10.00
C PRO A 54 -22.63 6.73 9.75
N PRO A 55 -22.85 5.87 10.77
CA PRO A 55 -22.64 4.44 10.64
C PRO A 55 -23.52 3.88 9.53
N GLN A 56 -22.90 3.32 8.51
CA GLN A 56 -23.59 2.61 7.44
C GLN A 56 -23.76 1.14 7.85
N ASP A 57 -24.86 0.51 7.43
CA ASP A 57 -25.12 -0.90 7.67
C ASP A 57 -23.96 -1.76 7.10
N GLN A 58 -23.42 -2.64 7.93
CA GLN A 58 -22.26 -3.48 7.59
C GLN A 58 -22.56 -4.34 6.35
N ALA A 59 -23.80 -4.78 6.14
CA ALA A 59 -24.17 -5.56 4.95
C ALA A 59 -24.06 -4.74 3.65
N THR A 60 -24.37 -3.45 3.70
CA THR A 60 -24.18 -2.54 2.56
C THR A 60 -22.69 -2.35 2.28
N MET A 61 -21.88 -2.29 3.34
CA MET A 61 -20.43 -2.12 3.22
C MET A 61 -19.70 -3.38 2.78
N VAL A 62 -20.25 -4.56 3.05
CA VAL A 62 -19.81 -5.81 2.42
C VAL A 62 -20.02 -5.76 0.91
N LYS A 63 -21.19 -5.32 0.42
CA LYS A 63 -21.45 -5.18 -1.02
C LYS A 63 -20.51 -4.16 -1.68
N GLU A 64 -20.22 -3.06 -1.00
CA GLU A 64 -19.24 -2.08 -1.46
C GLU A 64 -17.82 -2.69 -1.49
N GLY A 65 -17.45 -3.48 -0.48
CA GLY A 65 -16.20 -4.25 -0.47
C GLY A 65 -16.10 -5.22 -1.64
N GLU A 66 -17.17 -5.97 -1.94
CA GLU A 66 -17.26 -6.88 -3.09
C GLU A 66 -17.08 -6.14 -4.42
N LYS A 67 -17.73 -4.97 -4.56
CA LYS A 67 -17.59 -4.10 -5.73
C LYS A 67 -16.15 -3.63 -5.90
N ARG A 68 -15.48 -3.19 -4.83
CA ARG A 68 -14.08 -2.75 -4.86
C ARG A 68 -13.14 -3.89 -5.26
N VAL A 69 -13.28 -5.06 -4.63
CA VAL A 69 -12.47 -6.25 -4.96
C VAL A 69 -12.65 -6.62 -6.44
N ARG A 70 -13.90 -6.65 -6.93
CA ARG A 70 -14.18 -6.94 -8.33
C ARG A 70 -13.56 -5.90 -9.26
N ALA A 71 -13.66 -4.61 -8.95
CA ALA A 71 -13.08 -3.54 -9.76
C ALA A 71 -11.54 -3.66 -9.84
N HIS A 72 -10.87 -4.01 -8.75
CA HIS A 72 -9.42 -4.25 -8.75
C HIS A 72 -9.02 -5.49 -9.54
N LEU A 73 -9.80 -6.58 -9.48
CA LEU A 73 -9.49 -7.81 -10.21
C LEU A 73 -9.89 -7.76 -11.69
N ALA A 74 -10.87 -6.95 -12.05
CA ALA A 74 -11.36 -6.84 -13.44
C ALA A 74 -10.27 -6.38 -14.42
N THR A 75 -9.31 -5.56 -13.96
CA THR A 75 -8.18 -5.12 -14.80
C THR A 75 -7.19 -6.24 -15.10
N GLU A 76 -7.12 -7.27 -14.26
CA GLU A 76 -6.20 -8.42 -14.40
C GLU A 76 -6.88 -9.68 -14.97
N ALA A 77 -8.21 -9.73 -14.92
CA ALA A 77 -8.97 -10.93 -15.23
C ALA A 77 -8.88 -11.33 -16.71
N ALA A 78 -8.75 -10.37 -17.63
CA ALA A 78 -8.79 -10.62 -19.09
C ALA A 78 -9.96 -11.56 -19.46
N ASP A 79 -11.17 -11.15 -19.06
CA ASP A 79 -12.45 -11.87 -19.21
C ASP A 79 -12.63 -13.16 -18.39
N ARG A 80 -11.62 -13.58 -17.61
CA ARG A 80 -11.78 -14.72 -16.69
C ARG A 80 -12.79 -14.41 -15.57
N PRO A 81 -13.58 -15.41 -15.12
CA PRO A 81 -14.49 -15.21 -13.99
C PRO A 81 -13.77 -14.80 -12.70
N ILE A 82 -14.42 -13.97 -11.90
CA ILE A 82 -13.94 -13.57 -10.56
C ILE A 82 -14.84 -14.21 -9.52
N ALA A 83 -14.29 -15.12 -8.72
CA ALA A 83 -14.96 -15.72 -7.58
C ALA A 83 -14.80 -14.80 -6.37
N LEU A 84 -15.92 -14.48 -5.69
CA LEU A 84 -15.94 -13.71 -4.45
C LEU A 84 -16.33 -14.60 -3.28
N ARG A 85 -15.72 -14.37 -2.12
CA ARG A 85 -16.06 -15.01 -0.86
C ARG A 85 -15.96 -14.01 0.27
N THR A 86 -16.98 -14.01 1.13
CA THR A 86 -17.00 -13.22 2.36
C THR A 86 -16.93 -14.15 3.57
N THR A 87 -16.06 -13.83 4.53
CA THR A 87 -15.91 -14.58 5.77
C THR A 87 -15.89 -13.66 6.97
N ASP A 88 -16.26 -14.18 8.14
CA ASP A 88 -16.10 -13.47 9.41
C ASP A 88 -14.61 -13.29 9.72
N GLY A 89 -14.25 -12.07 10.11
CA GLY A 89 -12.92 -11.72 10.59
C GLY A 89 -12.92 -11.43 12.09
N PRO A 90 -11.75 -11.09 12.66
CA PRO A 90 -11.63 -10.78 14.07
C PRO A 90 -12.39 -9.50 14.45
N ALA A 91 -12.75 -9.39 15.73
CA ALA A 91 -13.40 -8.22 16.31
C ALA A 91 -14.66 -7.74 15.56
N GLY A 92 -15.42 -8.66 14.94
CA GLY A 92 -16.65 -8.35 14.22
C GLY A 92 -16.43 -7.76 12.81
N THR A 93 -15.20 -7.82 12.29
CA THR A 93 -14.92 -7.45 10.90
C THR A 93 -15.48 -8.49 9.92
N LYS A 94 -15.65 -8.10 8.65
CA LYS A 94 -15.88 -9.03 7.53
C LYS A 94 -14.68 -8.94 6.58
N VAL A 95 -14.19 -10.08 6.11
CA VAL A 95 -13.14 -10.15 5.10
C VAL A 95 -13.77 -10.54 3.78
N VAL A 96 -13.71 -9.66 2.79
CA VAL A 96 -14.18 -9.92 1.43
C VAL A 96 -12.96 -10.22 0.57
N ARG A 97 -12.90 -11.43 0.01
CA ARG A 97 -11.80 -11.90 -0.82
C ARG A 97 -12.31 -12.23 -2.22
N GLY A 98 -11.55 -11.83 -3.23
CA GLY A 98 -11.77 -12.19 -4.61
C GLY A 98 -10.57 -12.95 -5.16
N ALA A 99 -10.84 -13.86 -6.09
CA ALA A 99 -9.84 -14.57 -6.86
C ALA A 99 -10.29 -14.69 -8.31
N ILE A 100 -9.38 -14.44 -9.25
CA ILE A 100 -9.58 -14.77 -10.67
C ILE A 100 -9.48 -16.29 -10.82
N GLU A 101 -10.45 -16.90 -11.50
CA GLU A 101 -10.47 -18.34 -11.69
C GLU A 101 -9.20 -18.83 -12.42
N GLY A 102 -8.58 -19.89 -11.89
CA GLY A 102 -7.32 -20.43 -12.39
C GLY A 102 -6.07 -19.59 -12.11
N ALA A 103 -6.16 -18.51 -11.32
CA ALA A 103 -4.98 -17.75 -10.92
C ALA A 103 -4.05 -18.58 -10.01
N TYR A 104 -2.74 -18.38 -10.18
CA TYR A 104 -1.72 -19.04 -9.37
C TYR A 104 -1.73 -18.48 -7.94
N PRO A 105 -1.47 -19.28 -6.89
CA PRO A 105 -1.39 -18.77 -5.52
C PRO A 105 -0.45 -17.57 -5.39
N GLY A 106 -0.98 -16.44 -4.89
CA GLY A 106 -0.24 -15.18 -4.77
C GLY A 106 -0.35 -14.24 -5.98
N SER A 107 -1.02 -14.64 -7.07
CA SER A 107 -1.45 -13.76 -8.15
C SER A 107 -2.97 -13.79 -8.31
N GLY A 108 -3.54 -12.70 -8.84
CA GLY A 108 -4.98 -12.62 -9.13
C GLY A 108 -5.93 -12.77 -7.93
N THR A 109 -5.44 -12.56 -6.70
CA THR A 109 -6.27 -12.44 -5.50
C THR A 109 -6.25 -11.01 -4.98
N ARG A 110 -7.35 -10.56 -4.39
CA ARG A 110 -7.45 -9.30 -3.64
C ARG A 110 -8.34 -9.51 -2.45
N ALA A 111 -8.04 -8.79 -1.36
CA ALA A 111 -8.90 -8.79 -0.19
C ALA A 111 -9.09 -7.36 0.33
N VAL A 112 -10.28 -7.12 0.86
CA VAL A 112 -10.61 -5.93 1.64
C VAL A 112 -11.22 -6.37 2.97
N VAL A 113 -11.12 -5.49 3.97
CA VAL A 113 -11.71 -5.71 5.28
C VAL A 113 -12.77 -4.65 5.54
N VAL A 114 -13.96 -5.09 5.94
CA VAL A 114 -15.05 -4.22 6.36
C VAL A 114 -15.08 -4.20 7.88
N ALA A 115 -14.84 -3.04 8.48
CA ALA A 115 -14.88 -2.86 9.91
C ALA A 115 -16.31 -2.93 10.48
N PRO A 116 -16.47 -3.19 11.79
CA PRO A 116 -17.78 -3.19 12.44
C PRO A 116 -18.57 -1.88 12.24
N LYS A 117 -17.87 -0.75 12.13
CA LYS A 117 -18.48 0.58 11.94
C LYS A 117 -18.79 0.90 10.46
N GLY A 118 -18.63 -0.06 9.56
CA GLY A 118 -18.96 0.08 8.15
C GLY A 118 -17.86 0.70 7.27
N ARG A 119 -16.65 0.94 7.78
CA ARG A 119 -15.55 1.39 6.92
C ARG A 119 -14.91 0.22 6.17
N VAL A 120 -14.62 0.41 4.88
CA VAL A 120 -13.90 -0.57 4.04
C VAL A 120 -12.43 -0.19 3.93
N TYR A 121 -11.54 -1.17 4.14
CA TYR A 121 -10.08 -1.05 4.16
C TYR A 121 -9.43 -1.95 3.10
N GLY A 122 -8.39 -1.47 2.43
CA GLY A 122 -7.66 -2.19 1.39
C GLY A 122 -8.19 -1.97 -0.03
N PRO A 123 -7.63 -2.70 -1.02
CA PRO A 123 -6.61 -3.76 -0.87
C PRO A 123 -5.18 -3.21 -0.65
N ARG A 124 -4.22 -4.09 -0.30
CA ARG A 124 -2.76 -3.81 -0.20
C ARG A 124 -2.32 -2.51 0.50
N SER A 125 -3.05 -2.03 1.50
CA SER A 125 -2.78 -0.73 2.11
C SER A 125 -2.25 -0.86 3.54
N ALA A 126 -0.96 -0.56 3.71
CA ALA A 126 -0.33 -0.46 5.02
C ALA A 126 -0.92 0.68 5.86
N THR A 127 -1.37 1.76 5.21
CA THR A 127 -2.13 2.85 5.84
C THR A 127 -3.45 2.35 6.39
N ASP A 128 -4.17 1.55 5.61
CA ASP A 128 -5.47 1.02 6.01
C ASP A 128 -5.37 -0.01 7.13
N LEU A 129 -4.36 -0.89 7.11
CA LEU A 129 -4.11 -1.79 8.24
C LEU A 129 -3.87 -0.98 9.53
N ALA A 130 -3.03 0.05 9.46
CA ALA A 130 -2.73 0.88 10.62
C ALA A 130 -3.96 1.65 11.12
N ALA A 131 -4.78 2.19 10.22
CA ALA A 131 -6.02 2.87 10.54
C ALA A 131 -7.06 1.92 11.16
N LEU A 132 -7.21 0.70 10.62
CA LEU A 132 -8.08 -0.33 11.16
C LEU A 132 -7.66 -0.75 12.57
N VAL A 133 -6.37 -1.03 12.79
CA VAL A 133 -5.83 -1.40 14.11
C VAL A 133 -6.09 -0.31 15.17
N ARG A 134 -6.00 0.97 14.77
CA ARG A 134 -6.35 2.10 15.63
C ARG A 134 -7.85 2.15 15.91
N GLU A 135 -8.68 1.99 14.89
CA GLU A 135 -10.15 1.98 15.04
C GLU A 135 -10.62 0.86 15.99
N LEU A 136 -9.99 -0.31 15.93
CA LEU A 136 -10.25 -1.45 16.81
C LEU A 136 -9.70 -1.26 18.24
N GLY A 137 -8.97 -0.17 18.53
CA GLY A 137 -8.41 0.12 19.84
C GLY A 137 -7.23 -0.77 20.23
N TRP A 138 -6.62 -1.46 19.28
CA TRP A 138 -5.59 -2.48 19.54
C TRP A 138 -4.23 -1.91 19.96
N LEU A 139 -4.01 -0.61 19.79
CA LEU A 139 -2.85 0.08 20.36
C LEU A 139 -2.94 0.24 21.89
N ALA A 140 -4.15 0.24 22.46
CA ALA A 140 -4.35 0.28 23.91
C ALA A 140 -4.29 -1.13 24.52
N LYS A 141 -4.78 -2.13 23.80
CA LYS A 141 -4.76 -3.54 24.22
C LYS A 141 -4.45 -4.44 23.03
N ALA A 142 -3.29 -5.10 23.08
CA ALA A 142 -2.86 -6.01 22.03
C ALA A 142 -3.91 -7.12 21.80
N PRO A 143 -4.24 -7.44 20.54
CA PRO A 143 -5.12 -8.54 20.20
C PRO A 143 -4.39 -9.89 20.32
N PRO A 144 -5.12 -11.01 20.24
CA PRO A 144 -4.51 -12.30 19.92
C PRO A 144 -3.70 -12.23 18.62
N ALA A 145 -2.57 -12.95 18.57
CA ALA A 145 -1.69 -12.91 17.41
C ALA A 145 -2.39 -13.38 16.12
N ALA A 146 -3.24 -14.41 16.23
CA ALA A 146 -4.00 -14.94 15.09
C ALA A 146 -4.89 -13.87 14.43
N ASP A 147 -5.53 -13.01 15.23
CA ASP A 147 -6.43 -11.97 14.74
C ASP A 147 -5.68 -10.93 13.90
N LEU A 148 -4.54 -10.44 14.39
CA LEU A 148 -3.74 -9.48 13.64
C LEU A 148 -3.11 -10.11 12.40
N VAL A 149 -2.77 -11.40 12.44
CA VAL A 149 -2.30 -12.12 11.25
C VAL A 149 -3.38 -12.20 10.18
N VAL A 150 -4.65 -12.45 10.53
CA VAL A 150 -5.75 -12.47 9.55
C VAL A 150 -5.89 -11.12 8.84
N LEU A 151 -5.84 -10.01 9.61
CA LEU A 151 -5.93 -8.68 9.02
C LEU A 151 -4.70 -8.30 8.19
N ALA A 152 -3.50 -8.65 8.66
CA ALA A 152 -2.27 -8.42 7.92
C ALA A 152 -2.22 -9.24 6.62
N ASP A 153 -2.65 -10.50 6.66
CA ASP A 153 -2.78 -11.36 5.48
C ASP A 153 -3.71 -10.72 4.44
N ALA A 154 -4.91 -10.30 4.87
CA ALA A 154 -5.88 -9.68 3.97
C ALA A 154 -5.39 -8.34 3.39
N LEU A 155 -4.87 -7.44 4.23
CA LEU A 155 -4.59 -6.06 3.83
C LEU A 155 -3.18 -5.82 3.27
N LEU A 156 -2.21 -6.71 3.54
CA LEU A 156 -0.83 -6.53 3.06
C LEU A 156 -0.40 -7.61 2.05
N PHE A 157 -1.02 -8.79 2.10
CA PHE A 157 -0.60 -9.96 1.33
C PHE A 157 -1.74 -10.55 0.47
N ASP A 158 -2.88 -9.87 0.33
CA ASP A 158 -4.07 -10.32 -0.40
C ASP A 158 -4.52 -11.74 -0.08
N GLY A 159 -4.27 -12.18 1.13
CA GLY A 159 -4.65 -13.52 1.54
C GLY A 159 -3.67 -14.64 1.18
N SER A 160 -2.47 -14.29 0.73
CA SER A 160 -1.43 -15.24 0.30
C SER A 160 -0.37 -15.51 1.37
N LEU A 161 -0.55 -15.02 2.59
CA LEU A 161 0.39 -15.23 3.69
C LEU A 161 0.30 -16.66 4.24
N ALA A 162 1.07 -17.56 3.65
CA ALA A 162 1.26 -18.90 4.20
C ALA A 162 2.21 -18.86 5.40
N GLN A 163 1.72 -19.25 6.59
CA GLN A 163 2.53 -19.29 7.80
C GLN A 163 3.38 -20.56 7.88
N ALA A 164 4.59 -20.45 8.41
CA ALA A 164 5.44 -21.61 8.65
C ALA A 164 4.85 -22.46 9.80
N PRO A 165 4.63 -23.78 9.62
CA PRO A 165 3.83 -24.60 10.53
C PRO A 165 4.41 -24.74 11.95
N LYS A 166 5.72 -24.53 12.12
CA LYS A 166 6.41 -24.59 13.42
C LYS A 166 6.61 -23.23 14.07
N SER A 167 6.35 -22.13 13.35
CA SER A 167 6.52 -20.76 13.85
C SER A 167 5.19 -20.25 14.37
N LYS A 168 5.09 -19.99 15.67
CA LYS A 168 3.92 -19.31 16.23
C LYS A 168 4.05 -17.80 16.02
N PRO A 169 3.06 -17.11 15.46
CA PRO A 169 3.08 -15.66 15.40
C PRO A 169 3.02 -15.07 16.81
N ALA A 170 3.69 -13.94 17.02
CA ALA A 170 3.71 -13.23 18.29
C ALA A 170 3.30 -11.78 18.08
N VAL A 171 2.47 -11.26 18.98
CA VAL A 171 2.06 -9.86 19.01
C VAL A 171 2.42 -9.25 20.35
N ALA A 172 3.02 -8.07 20.33
CA ALA A 172 3.40 -7.34 21.53
C ALA A 172 3.23 -5.83 21.34
N LEU A 173 2.89 -5.13 22.42
CA LEU A 173 2.99 -3.67 22.49
C LEU A 173 4.38 -3.29 23.01
N ARG A 174 5.10 -2.45 22.26
CA ARG A 174 6.43 -1.96 22.61
C ARG A 174 6.46 -0.44 22.42
N GLY A 175 6.54 0.31 23.51
CA GLY A 175 6.62 1.78 23.46
C GLY A 175 5.50 2.44 22.64
N GLY A 176 4.26 1.98 22.79
CA GLY A 176 3.11 2.49 22.02
C GLY A 176 3.01 2.01 20.57
N THR A 177 3.89 1.09 20.16
CA THR A 177 3.85 0.45 18.84
C THR A 177 3.38 -0.99 18.98
N LEU A 178 2.39 -1.38 18.20
CA LEU A 178 1.96 -2.78 18.09
C LEU A 178 2.86 -3.49 17.08
N VAL A 179 3.52 -4.55 17.51
CA VAL A 179 4.47 -5.32 16.70
C VAL A 179 3.95 -6.74 16.54
N LEU A 180 3.81 -7.18 15.28
CA LEU A 180 3.55 -8.55 14.89
C LEU A 180 4.83 -9.15 14.31
N ASP A 181 5.30 -10.23 14.92
CA ASP A 181 6.39 -11.07 14.42
C ASP A 181 5.82 -12.41 13.94
N LEU A 182 6.10 -12.81 12.70
CA LEU A 182 5.70 -14.11 12.14
C LEU A 182 6.73 -14.62 11.14
N THR A 183 6.61 -15.89 10.74
CA THR A 183 7.41 -16.48 9.66
C THR A 183 6.49 -16.92 8.55
N ARG A 184 6.73 -16.42 7.34
CA ARG A 184 5.99 -16.84 6.14
C ARG A 184 6.77 -17.87 5.33
N VAL A 185 6.04 -18.69 4.58
CA VAL A 185 6.58 -19.61 3.57
C VAL A 185 6.42 -18.98 2.20
N VAL A 186 7.51 -18.86 1.45
CA VAL A 186 7.49 -18.37 0.07
C VAL A 186 7.33 -19.54 -0.88
N PHE A 187 6.34 -19.48 -1.76
CA PHE A 187 6.16 -20.46 -2.83
C PHE A 187 6.84 -19.99 -4.13
N PRO A 188 7.39 -20.92 -4.94
CA PRO A 188 7.42 -22.37 -4.74
C PRO A 188 8.61 -22.88 -3.90
N SER A 189 9.58 -22.02 -3.55
CA SER A 189 10.85 -22.44 -2.91
C SER A 189 10.72 -23.02 -1.50
N GLN A 190 9.57 -22.83 -0.86
CA GLN A 190 9.30 -23.12 0.54
C GLN A 190 10.24 -22.41 1.52
N ALA A 191 10.93 -21.36 1.06
CA ALA A 191 11.84 -20.59 1.90
C ALA A 191 11.06 -19.93 3.03
N GLN A 192 11.57 -20.05 4.25
CA GLN A 192 10.98 -19.41 5.42
C GLN A 192 11.57 -18.00 5.57
N GLN A 193 10.71 -16.99 5.59
CA GLN A 193 11.11 -15.60 5.73
C GLN A 193 10.47 -15.01 6.99
N PRO A 194 11.26 -14.44 7.91
CA PRO A 194 10.70 -13.69 9.02
C PRO A 194 10.06 -12.41 8.48
N VAL A 195 8.86 -12.10 8.97
CA VAL A 195 8.09 -10.91 8.66
C VAL A 195 7.81 -10.19 9.97
N ARG A 196 8.08 -8.90 10.00
CA ARG A 196 7.69 -8.03 11.11
C ARG A 196 6.80 -6.92 10.59
N VAL A 197 5.63 -6.75 11.19
CA VAL A 197 4.72 -5.63 10.95
C VAL A 197 4.69 -4.76 12.20
N SER A 198 4.96 -3.47 12.05
CA SER A 198 4.98 -2.51 13.17
C SER A 198 3.97 -1.39 12.90
N ILE A 199 3.11 -1.11 13.88
CA ILE A 199 2.01 -0.14 13.77
C ILE A 199 2.11 0.83 14.94
N GLY A 200 2.52 2.06 14.66
CA GLY A 200 2.60 3.13 15.65
C GLY A 200 1.28 3.89 15.84
N ALA A 201 1.29 4.88 16.74
CA ALA A 201 0.15 5.77 16.99
C ALA A 201 -0.29 6.59 15.75
N ALA A 202 0.63 6.86 14.83
CA ALA A 202 0.38 7.58 13.58
C ALA A 202 1.14 6.95 12.40
N GLY A 203 0.78 7.34 11.18
CA GLY A 203 1.42 6.87 9.94
C GLY A 203 0.96 5.50 9.45
N PRO A 204 1.54 5.00 8.33
CA PRO A 204 1.27 3.66 7.82
C PRO A 204 1.93 2.57 8.66
N ALA A 205 1.49 1.32 8.50
CA ALA A 205 2.19 0.17 9.02
C ALA A 205 3.56 0.02 8.33
N GLN A 206 4.59 -0.34 9.09
CA GLN A 206 5.91 -0.66 8.55
C GLN A 206 6.07 -2.17 8.46
N VAL A 207 6.48 -2.68 7.30
CA VAL A 207 6.69 -4.11 7.07
C VAL A 207 8.16 -4.34 6.78
N THR A 208 8.77 -5.29 7.50
CA THR A 208 10.08 -5.82 7.13
C THR A 208 9.97 -7.30 6.83
N VAL A 209 10.69 -7.75 5.79
CA VAL A 209 10.78 -9.16 5.39
C VAL A 209 12.25 -9.52 5.30
N ALA A 210 12.64 -10.59 6.00
CA ALA A 210 14.06 -10.97 6.12
C ALA A 210 14.96 -9.81 6.58
N GLY A 211 14.44 -8.95 7.47
CA GLY A 211 15.14 -7.78 7.99
C GLY A 211 15.22 -6.59 7.03
N LYS A 212 14.71 -6.69 5.80
CA LYS A 212 14.68 -5.59 4.84
C LYS A 212 13.31 -4.90 4.88
N PRO A 213 13.25 -3.56 4.87
CA PRO A 213 11.99 -2.86 4.71
C PRO A 213 11.37 -3.25 3.38
N VAL A 214 10.10 -3.62 3.41
CA VAL A 214 9.28 -3.83 2.23
C VAL A 214 8.31 -2.68 2.20
N SER A 215 8.46 -1.81 1.20
CA SER A 215 7.39 -0.91 0.84
C SER A 215 6.24 -1.78 0.37
N VAL A 216 5.16 -1.80 1.15
CA VAL A 216 3.86 -2.19 0.62
C VAL A 216 3.50 -1.02 -0.28
N GLU A 217 3.94 -1.06 -1.54
CA GLU A 217 3.71 0.00 -2.51
C GLU A 217 2.21 0.22 -2.58
N VAL A 218 1.76 1.35 -2.01
CA VAL A 218 0.45 1.89 -2.34
C VAL A 218 0.56 2.21 -3.83
N SER A 219 -0.35 1.66 -4.64
CA SER A 219 -0.28 1.92 -6.08
C SER A 219 -0.33 3.44 -6.27
N PRO A 220 0.54 4.05 -7.08
CA PRO A 220 0.46 5.49 -7.32
C PRO A 220 -0.91 5.93 -7.86
N VAL A 221 -1.67 5.01 -8.49
CA VAL A 221 -3.07 5.21 -8.86
C VAL A 221 -3.95 5.38 -7.63
N GLU A 222 -3.83 4.48 -6.64
CA GLU A 222 -4.61 4.56 -5.40
C GLU A 222 -4.27 5.82 -4.60
N GLU A 223 -3.00 6.23 -4.56
CA GLU A 223 -2.59 7.50 -3.93
C GLU A 223 -3.22 8.71 -4.63
N LEU A 224 -3.22 8.73 -5.97
CA LEU A 224 -3.85 9.80 -6.73
C LEU A 224 -5.37 9.82 -6.55
N GLU A 225 -6.02 8.66 -6.55
CA GLU A 225 -7.46 8.54 -6.32
C GLU A 225 -7.86 8.99 -4.92
N ALA A 226 -7.06 8.66 -3.90
CA ALA A 226 -7.27 9.14 -2.54
C ALA A 226 -7.10 10.66 -2.45
N ALA A 227 -6.06 11.22 -3.09
CA ALA A 227 -5.81 12.66 -3.10
C ALA A 227 -6.91 13.43 -3.83
N LEU A 228 -7.44 12.90 -4.93
CA LEU A 228 -8.63 13.43 -5.62
C LEU A 228 -9.86 13.44 -4.71
N ALA A 229 -10.09 12.37 -3.94
CA ALA A 229 -11.24 12.27 -3.05
C ALA A 229 -11.18 13.23 -1.84
N SER A 230 -9.96 13.62 -1.43
CA SER A 230 -9.74 14.53 -0.30
C SER A 230 -9.38 15.96 -0.72
N ASP A 231 -9.36 16.26 -2.03
CA ASP A 231 -8.88 17.53 -2.58
C ASP A 231 -7.47 17.92 -2.08
N ASP A 232 -6.58 16.94 -1.93
CA ASP A 232 -5.18 17.15 -1.50
C ASP A 232 -4.31 17.48 -2.72
N ALA A 233 -4.12 18.78 -3.00
CA ALA A 233 -3.31 19.24 -4.12
C ALA A 233 -1.86 18.69 -4.11
N ALA A 234 -1.24 18.55 -2.94
CA ALA A 234 0.12 18.02 -2.83
C ALA A 234 0.16 16.51 -3.09
N GLY A 235 -0.85 15.78 -2.59
CA GLY A 235 -1.08 14.37 -2.94
C GLY A 235 -1.29 14.18 -4.44
N MET A 236 -2.13 15.00 -5.06
CA MET A 236 -2.41 14.93 -6.50
C MET A 236 -1.15 15.19 -7.33
N ALA A 237 -0.35 16.21 -6.99
CA ALA A 237 0.89 16.51 -7.71
C ALA A 237 1.89 15.34 -7.67
N ARG A 238 2.04 14.68 -6.51
CA ARG A 238 2.90 13.48 -6.38
C ARG A 238 2.36 12.32 -7.22
N GLY A 239 1.05 12.07 -7.17
CA GLY A 239 0.41 11.02 -7.95
C GLY A 239 0.54 11.25 -9.46
N VAL A 240 0.34 12.49 -9.94
CA VAL A 240 0.55 12.87 -11.34
C VAL A 240 1.97 12.57 -11.79
N GLN A 241 2.97 12.95 -10.99
CA GLN A 241 4.37 12.71 -11.33
C GLN A 241 4.72 11.22 -11.35
N ALA A 242 4.20 10.46 -10.39
CA ALA A 242 4.45 9.02 -10.29
C ALA A 242 3.77 8.21 -11.42
N LEU A 243 2.69 8.73 -12.01
CA LEU A 243 1.94 8.07 -13.08
C LEU A 243 2.26 8.56 -14.49
N ARG A 244 3.24 9.46 -14.65
CA ARG A 244 3.64 10.00 -15.95
C ARG A 244 4.02 8.88 -16.92
N GLY A 245 3.37 8.86 -18.08
CA GLY A 245 3.61 7.87 -19.13
C GLY A 245 3.04 6.47 -18.84
N SER A 246 2.20 6.33 -17.81
CA SER A 246 1.50 5.09 -17.54
C SER A 246 0.55 4.73 -18.69
N THR A 247 0.51 3.45 -19.05
CA THR A 247 -0.48 2.89 -19.99
C THR A 247 -1.66 2.22 -19.29
N ASP A 248 -1.66 2.20 -17.96
CA ASP A 248 -2.74 1.63 -17.16
C ASP A 248 -4.01 2.47 -17.29
N LYS A 249 -5.12 1.84 -17.68
CA LYS A 249 -6.40 2.54 -17.92
C LYS A 249 -6.93 3.26 -16.68
N ARG A 250 -6.69 2.76 -15.47
CA ARG A 250 -7.09 3.44 -14.23
C ARG A 250 -6.20 4.65 -13.98
N ALA A 251 -4.91 4.56 -14.22
CA ALA A 251 -3.99 5.69 -14.15
C ALA A 251 -4.42 6.80 -15.11
N LEU A 252 -4.71 6.46 -16.37
CA LEU A 252 -5.20 7.42 -17.37
C LEU A 252 -6.51 8.08 -16.92
N ALA A 253 -7.48 7.30 -16.42
CA ALA A 253 -8.73 7.83 -15.89
C ALA A 253 -8.55 8.71 -14.64
N ALA A 254 -7.57 8.43 -13.79
CA ALA A 254 -7.23 9.28 -12.64
C ALA A 254 -6.59 10.59 -13.10
N LEU A 255 -5.60 10.54 -13.99
CA LEU A 255 -4.95 11.73 -14.58
C LEU A 255 -5.96 12.62 -15.33
N ALA A 256 -6.88 12.03 -16.09
CA ALA A 256 -7.94 12.77 -16.78
C ALA A 256 -8.91 13.50 -15.84
N ARG A 257 -9.15 12.95 -14.64
CA ARG A 257 -9.94 13.66 -13.60
C ARG A 257 -9.14 14.80 -12.98
N VAL A 258 -7.85 14.64 -12.79
CA VAL A 258 -6.97 15.72 -12.30
C VAL A 258 -6.89 16.86 -13.32
N SER A 259 -6.84 16.56 -14.62
CA SER A 259 -6.87 17.58 -15.67
C SER A 259 -8.15 18.42 -15.69
N ALA A 260 -9.23 17.86 -15.15
CA ALA A 260 -10.51 18.53 -15.00
C ALA A 260 -10.65 19.33 -13.68
N SER A 261 -9.64 19.34 -12.81
CA SER A 261 -9.65 20.09 -11.54
C SER A 261 -9.65 21.61 -11.76
N ASP A 262 -9.93 22.39 -10.72
CA ASP A 262 -9.91 23.87 -10.80
C ASP A 262 -8.50 24.46 -10.61
N ASN A 263 -7.50 23.61 -10.30
CA ASN A 263 -6.11 24.02 -10.23
C ASN A 263 -5.47 23.89 -11.62
N GLU A 264 -5.29 25.01 -12.32
CA GLU A 264 -4.81 25.05 -13.70
C GLU A 264 -3.40 24.43 -13.87
N GLU A 265 -2.48 24.69 -12.93
CA GLU A 265 -1.11 24.17 -12.99
C GLU A 265 -1.08 22.65 -12.85
N LEU A 266 -1.86 22.13 -11.90
CA LEU A 266 -2.02 20.70 -11.69
C LEU A 266 -2.74 20.06 -12.88
N GLY A 267 -3.74 20.74 -13.43
CA GLY A 267 -4.49 20.26 -14.59
C GLY A 267 -3.64 20.13 -15.84
N ALA A 268 -2.81 21.14 -16.12
CA ALA A 268 -1.82 21.11 -17.20
C ALA A 268 -0.75 20.02 -16.98
N SER A 269 -0.29 19.85 -15.74
CA SER A 269 0.66 18.79 -15.39
C SER A 269 0.09 17.38 -15.60
N ALA A 270 -1.18 17.18 -15.23
CA ALA A 270 -1.88 15.92 -15.46
C ALA A 270 -2.14 15.65 -16.94
N LEU A 271 -2.47 16.69 -17.72
CA LEU A 271 -2.52 16.60 -19.17
C LEU A 271 -1.19 16.11 -19.71
N MET A 272 -0.08 16.80 -19.44
CA MET A 272 1.25 16.36 -19.91
C MET A 272 1.60 14.92 -19.51
N ALA A 273 1.18 14.48 -18.31
CA ALA A 273 1.46 13.15 -17.80
C ALA A 273 0.67 12.03 -18.50
N ILE A 274 -0.55 12.31 -19.00
CA ILE A 274 -1.44 11.32 -19.61
C ILE A 274 -0.99 10.87 -21.01
N GLY A 275 -0.32 11.76 -21.75
CA GLY A 275 0.17 11.48 -23.11
C GLY A 275 -0.93 11.51 -24.18
N SER A 276 -0.58 11.03 -25.39
CA SER A 276 -1.39 11.17 -26.60
C SER A 276 -1.97 9.86 -27.17
N SER A 277 -2.05 8.81 -26.35
CA SER A 277 -2.57 7.50 -26.78
C SER A 277 -4.09 7.53 -27.04
N ALA A 278 -4.61 6.53 -27.75
CA ALA A 278 -6.07 6.39 -27.96
C ALA A 278 -6.83 6.17 -26.63
N ASP A 279 -6.27 5.37 -25.72
CA ASP A 279 -6.84 5.18 -24.38
C ASP A 279 -6.80 6.48 -23.55
N ALA A 280 -5.76 7.32 -23.72
CA ALA A 280 -5.69 8.63 -23.08
C ALA A 280 -6.78 9.58 -23.60
N ALA A 281 -6.99 9.63 -24.92
CA ALA A 281 -8.07 10.43 -25.51
C ALA A 281 -9.45 10.02 -24.97
N ALA A 282 -9.74 8.72 -24.95
CA ALA A 282 -11.00 8.19 -24.41
C ALA A 282 -11.18 8.52 -22.91
N ALA A 283 -10.11 8.47 -22.12
CA ALA A 283 -10.15 8.84 -20.71
C ALA A 283 -10.43 10.34 -20.51
N LEU A 284 -9.82 11.22 -21.32
CA LEU A 284 -10.06 12.66 -21.29
C LEU A 284 -11.49 13.01 -21.71
N GLU A 285 -11.97 12.44 -22.81
CA GLU A 285 -13.35 12.63 -23.29
C GLU A 285 -14.37 12.25 -22.19
N ALA A 286 -14.20 11.09 -21.56
CA ALA A 286 -15.05 10.63 -20.49
C ALA A 286 -15.05 11.57 -19.27
N ALA A 287 -13.89 12.13 -18.92
CA ALA A 287 -13.77 13.07 -17.80
C ALA A 287 -14.35 14.46 -18.14
N TRP A 288 -14.10 14.96 -19.35
CA TRP A 288 -14.41 16.33 -19.76
C TRP A 288 -15.83 16.52 -20.31
N SER A 289 -16.48 15.46 -20.77
CA SER A 289 -17.88 15.49 -21.25
C SER A 289 -18.86 16.08 -20.23
N LYS A 290 -18.51 16.02 -18.94
CA LYS A 290 -19.31 16.53 -17.81
C LYS A 290 -19.01 17.99 -17.45
N LEU A 291 -18.00 18.61 -18.05
CA LEU A 291 -17.59 19.98 -17.75
C LEU A 291 -18.44 21.00 -18.52
N PRO A 292 -18.63 22.22 -17.97
CA PRO A 292 -19.21 23.34 -18.72
C PRO A 292 -18.42 23.62 -20.00
N ALA A 293 -19.13 23.98 -21.07
CA ALA A 293 -18.52 24.22 -22.39
C ALA A 293 -17.28 25.14 -22.34
N PRO A 294 -17.28 26.29 -21.63
CA PRO A 294 -16.10 27.15 -21.59
C PRO A 294 -14.84 26.47 -21.03
N LYS A 295 -14.99 25.66 -19.97
CA LYS A 295 -13.85 24.95 -19.35
C LYS A 295 -13.37 23.81 -20.25
N ARG A 296 -14.31 23.06 -20.85
CA ARG A 296 -14.01 21.98 -21.77
C ARG A 296 -13.26 22.50 -23.01
N ASP A 297 -13.71 23.61 -23.58
CA ASP A 297 -13.11 24.19 -24.77
C ASP A 297 -11.68 24.71 -24.49
N ALA A 298 -11.46 25.31 -23.31
CA ALA A 298 -10.12 25.69 -22.85
C ALA A 298 -9.17 24.49 -22.70
N LEU A 299 -9.64 23.39 -22.10
CA LEU A 299 -8.86 22.16 -21.96
C LEU A 299 -8.57 21.49 -23.32
N LYS A 300 -9.54 21.50 -24.25
CA LYS A 300 -9.34 21.03 -25.63
C LYS A 300 -8.31 21.87 -26.38
N ALA A 301 -8.34 23.20 -26.22
CA ALA A 301 -7.32 24.07 -26.80
C ALA A 301 -5.92 23.72 -26.28
N MET A 302 -5.77 23.53 -24.96
CA MET A 302 -4.51 23.11 -24.35
C MET A 302 -4.04 21.73 -24.85
N ALA A 303 -4.93 20.75 -24.95
CA ALA A 303 -4.59 19.44 -25.53
C ALA A 303 -4.19 19.54 -27.00
N THR A 304 -4.80 20.45 -27.76
CA THR A 304 -4.44 20.72 -29.16
C THR A 304 -3.03 21.28 -29.27
N GLU A 305 -2.64 22.19 -28.38
CA GLU A 305 -1.29 22.74 -28.32
C GLU A 305 -0.25 21.67 -27.93
N LEU A 306 -0.58 20.81 -26.98
CA LEU A 306 0.33 19.77 -26.48
C LEU A 306 0.50 18.59 -27.46
N TYR A 307 -0.58 18.16 -28.12
CA TYR A 307 -0.62 16.89 -28.86
C TYR A 307 -1.04 17.01 -30.33
N GLY A 308 -1.40 18.21 -30.78
CA GLY A 308 -1.80 18.49 -32.16
C GLY A 308 -3.29 18.28 -32.44
N ALA A 309 -3.72 18.75 -33.62
CA ALA A 309 -5.11 18.74 -34.04
C ALA A 309 -5.69 17.32 -34.22
N GLU A 310 -4.88 16.35 -34.67
CA GLU A 310 -5.32 14.96 -34.84
C GLU A 310 -5.73 14.31 -33.52
N PHE A 311 -5.04 14.63 -32.42
CA PHE A 311 -5.40 14.16 -31.09
C PHE A 311 -6.68 14.85 -30.61
N SER A 312 -6.76 16.17 -30.79
CA SER A 312 -7.92 16.97 -30.39
C SER A 312 -9.22 16.51 -31.07
N ALA A 313 -9.15 16.13 -32.36
CA ALA A 313 -10.29 15.58 -33.10
C ALA A 313 -10.83 14.26 -32.53
N ARG A 314 -10.08 13.57 -31.65
CA ARG A 314 -10.54 12.37 -30.93
C ARG A 314 -11.25 12.69 -29.61
N LEU A 315 -11.31 13.96 -29.21
CA LEU A 315 -11.95 14.43 -27.98
C LEU A 315 -13.36 15.01 -28.25
N ASP A 316 -13.80 15.02 -29.51
CA ASP A 316 -15.12 15.46 -29.98
C ASP A 316 -16.14 14.33 -30.01
#